data_AF-G4FIW4-F1
#
_entry.id   AF-G4FIW4-F1
#
_cell.length_a   1.000
_cell.length_b   1.000
_cell.length_c   1.000
_cell.angle_alpha   90.00
_cell.angle_beta   90.00
_cell.angle_gamma   90.00
#
_symmetry.space_group_name_H-M   'P 1'
#
loop_
_entity.id
_entity.type
_entity.pdbx_description
1 polymer ?
#
loop_
_entity_poly.entity_id
_entity_poly.type
_entity_poly.pdbx_seq_one_letter_code
_entity_poly.pdbx_strand_id
1 'polypeptide(L)' 'MDPIALTIGQMFEIEKFSREIDGSKDVEELQSIAKQLLVAWKQQQAASAWIIRQQQGL' A
#
# COMPACT_ATOMS: atom_id res chain seq x y z
N MET A 1 12.98 17.10 2.38
CA MET A 1 12.96 15.70 1.92
C MET A 1 12.15 15.70 0.65
N ASP A 2 12.76 15.38 -0.48
CA ASP A 2 12.01 15.30 -1.74
C ASP A 2 10.90 14.24 -1.63
N PRO A 3 9.77 14.40 -2.35
CA PRO A 3 8.73 13.39 -2.34
C PRO A 3 9.31 12.05 -2.75
N ILE A 4 9.04 10.99 -1.98
CA ILE A 4 9.37 9.63 -2.39
C ILE A 4 8.52 9.33 -3.62
N ALA A 5 9.13 9.40 -4.79
CA ALA A 5 8.50 9.03 -6.05
C ALA A 5 8.29 7.51 -6.08
N LEU A 6 7.18 7.08 -6.66
CA LEU A 6 6.94 5.67 -6.92
C LEU A 6 7.97 5.18 -7.96
N THR A 7 8.53 4.00 -7.71
CA THR A 7 9.32 3.30 -8.71
C THR A 7 8.41 2.82 -9.85
N ILE A 8 8.98 2.58 -11.03
CA ILE A 8 8.24 2.00 -12.17
C ILE A 8 7.55 0.69 -11.76
N GLY A 9 8.22 -0.17 -10.99
CA GLY A 9 7.63 -1.40 -10.48
C GLY A 9 6.41 -1.16 -9.58
N GLN A 10 6.48 -0.16 -8.69
CA GLN A 10 5.33 0.21 -7.85
C GLN A 10 4.17 0.76 -8.67
N MET A 11 4.44 1.50 -9.76
CA MET A 11 3.38 1.97 -10.67
C MET A 11 2.69 0.81 -11.39
N PHE A 12 3.42 -0.24 -11.79
CA PHE A 12 2.83 -1.45 -12.37
C PHE A 12 1.96 -2.22 -11.36
N GLU A 13 2.42 -2.37 -10.13
CA GLU A 13 1.63 -3.03 -9.08
C GLU A 13 0.34 -2.26 -8.78
N ILE A 14 0.39 -0.92 -8.76
CA ILE A 14 -0.81 -0.08 -8.64
C ILE A 14 -1.78 -0.36 -9.79
N GLU A 15 -1.31 -0.34 -11.03
CA GLU A 15 -2.17 -0.60 -12.19
C GLU A 15 -2.78 -2.01 -12.15
N LYS A 16 -2.03 -3.01 -11.69
CA LYS A 16 -2.53 -4.38 -11.50
C LYS A 16 -3.66 -4.43 -10.47
N PHE A 17 -3.47 -3.84 -9.29
CA PHE A 17 -4.51 -3.83 -8.25
C PHE A 17 -5.71 -2.98 -8.65
N SER A 18 -5.51 -1.86 -9.34
CA SER A 18 -6.60 -1.05 -9.90
C SER A 18 -7.47 -1.87 -10.84
N ARG A 19 -6.87 -2.65 -11.75
CA ARG A 19 -7.62 -3.54 -12.65
C ARG A 19 -8.38 -4.63 -11.92
N GLU A 20 -7.81 -5.19 -10.85
CA GLU A 20 -8.48 -6.20 -10.03
C GLU A 20 -9.70 -5.64 -9.31
N ILE A 21 -9.59 -4.42 -8.77
CA ILE A 21 -10.71 -3.69 -8.14
C ILE A 21 -11.78 -3.34 -9.17
N ASP A 22 -11.40 -2.73 -10.30
CA ASP A 22 -12.33 -2.29 -11.34
C ASP A 22 -13.05 -3.47 -12.02
N GLY A 23 -12.38 -4.62 -12.11
CA GLY A 23 -12.93 -5.85 -12.67
C GLY A 23 -13.86 -6.61 -11.72
N SER A 24 -13.79 -6.34 -10.41
CA SER A 24 -14.59 -7.06 -9.42
C SER A 24 -16.05 -6.59 -9.45
N LYS A 25 -16.95 -7.57 -9.50
CA LYS A 25 -18.42 -7.37 -9.44
C LYS A 25 -19.04 -7.95 -8.19
N ASP A 26 -18.23 -8.61 -7.37
CA ASP A 26 -18.64 -9.24 -6.12
C ASP A 26 -18.31 -8.33 -4.95
N VAL A 27 -19.33 -7.98 -4.17
CA VAL A 27 -19.18 -7.13 -2.99
C VAL A 27 -18.30 -7.80 -1.93
N GLU A 28 -18.34 -9.13 -1.79
CA GLU A 28 -17.50 -9.84 -0.82
C GLU A 28 -16.02 -9.80 -1.23
N GLU A 29 -15.73 -9.94 -2.53
CA GLU A 29 -14.39 -9.82 -3.09
C GLU A 29 -13.84 -8.39 -2.89
N LEU A 30 -14.63 -7.37 -3.22
CA LEU A 30 -14.25 -5.96 -2.97
C LEU A 30 -13.97 -5.69 -1.49
N GLN A 31 -14.80 -6.22 -0.58
CA GLN A 31 -14.55 -6.10 0.86
C GLN A 31 -13.26 -6.81 1.30
N SER A 32 -12.95 -7.96 0.70
CA SER A 32 -11.71 -8.69 0.96
C SER A 32 -10.49 -7.87 0.49
N ILE A 33 -10.51 -7.37 -0.75
CA ILE A 33 -9.45 -6.53 -1.31
C ILE A 33 -9.25 -5.28 -0.43
N ALA A 34 -10.33 -4.60 -0.06
CA ALA A 34 -10.24 -3.42 0.80
C ALA A 34 -9.60 -3.70 2.17
N LYS A 35 -9.94 -4.84 2.81
CA LYS A 35 -9.34 -5.24 4.09
C LYS A 35 -7.85 -5.55 3.92
N GLN A 36 -7.45 -6.22 2.84
CA GLN A 36 -6.04 -6.50 2.55
C GLN A 36 -5.25 -5.22 2.35
N LEU A 37 -5.77 -4.26 1.57
CA LEU A 37 -5.15 -2.96 1.36
C LEU A 37 -5.04 -2.15 2.67
N LEU A 38 -6.06 -2.20 3.53
CA LEU A 38 -6.03 -1.55 4.84
C LEU A 38 -4.89 -2.10 5.72
N VAL A 39 -4.74 -3.43 5.77
CA VAL A 39 -3.65 -4.06 6.54
C VAL A 39 -2.28 -3.67 5.98
N ALA A 40 -2.10 -3.75 4.66
CA ALA A 40 -0.86 -3.35 3.99
C ALA A 40 -0.48 -1.89 4.28
N TRP A 41 -1.47 -0.99 4.25
CA TRP A 41 -1.25 0.42 4.59
C TRP A 41 -0.78 0.61 6.03
N LYS A 42 -1.41 -0.08 7.00
CA LYS A 42 -0.98 0.00 8.42
C LYS A 42 0.42 -0.58 8.64
N GLN A 43 0.76 -1.66 7.94
CA GLN A 43 2.12 -2.23 7.98
C GLN A 43 3.16 -1.25 7.44
N GLN A 44 2.89 -0.61 6.30
CA GLN A 44 3.79 0.40 5.75
C GLN A 44 3.93 1.62 6.69
N GLN A 45 2.84 2.08 7.29
CA GLN A 45 2.88 3.16 8.28
C GLN A 45 3.76 2.79 9.49
N ALA A 46 3.62 1.58 10.01
CA ALA A 46 4.43 1.07 11.12
C ALA A 46 5.92 0.95 10.75
N ALA A 47 6.22 0.40 9.56
CA ALA A 47 7.59 0.27 9.05
C ALA A 47 8.26 1.64 8.88
N SER A 48 7.57 2.61 8.28
CA SER A 48 8.07 3.98 8.12
C SER A 48 8.32 4.65 9.48
N ALA A 49 7.40 4.50 10.43
CA ALA A 49 7.58 5.04 11.79
C ALA A 49 8.77 4.40 12.51
N TRP A 50 9.00 3.10 12.34
CA TRP A 50 10.14 2.39 12.91
C TRP A 50 11.47 2.88 12.32
N ILE A 51 11.58 3.04 11.00
CA ILE A 51 12.79 3.57 10.34
C ILE A 51 13.11 4.98 10.84
N ILE A 52 12.10 5.85 10.96
CA ILE A 52 12.30 7.23 11.45
C ILE A 52 12.84 7.23 12.89
N ARG A 53 12.28 6.40 13.78
CA ARG A 53 12.77 6.27 15.17
C ARG A 53 14.22 5.78 15.21
N GLN A 54 14.53 4.76 14.42
CA GLN A 54 15.89 4.23 14.30
C GLN A 54 16.90 5.29 13.82
N GLN A 55 16.52 6.12 12.85
CA GLN A 55 17.37 7.22 12.36
C GLN A 55 17.56 8.34 13.39
N GLN A 56 16.61 8.53 14.29
CA GLN A 56 16.66 9.51 15.38
C GLN A 56 17.40 8.99 16.62
N GLY A 57 17.86 7.73 16.61
CA GLY A 57 18.51 7.08 17.76
C GLY A 57 17.54 6.80 18.92
N LEU A 58 16.24 6.74 18.63
CA LEU A 58 15.17 6.41 19.57
C LEU A 58 14.77 4.93 19.47
#